data_AF-A0AAE6KRI3-F1
#
_entry.id   AF-A0AAE6KRI3-F1
#
_cell.length_a   1.000
_cell.length_b   1.000
_cell.length_c   1.000
_cell.angle_alpha   90.00
_cell.angle_beta   90.00
_cell.angle_gamma   90.00
#
_symmetry.space_group_name_H-M   'P 1'
#
loop_
_entity.id
_entity.type
_entity.pdbx_description
1 polymer ?
#
loop_
_entity_poly.entity_id
_entity_poly.type
_entity_poly.pdbx_seq_one_letter_code
_entity_poly.pdbx_strand_id
1 'polypeptide(L)' 'MARHTANKQTGPSSSKPPAPPAPTKPRAPESRPGPTNEQLARRAYEIFLARGGTHGNSEQDWFQAERELQLGRQ' A
#
# COMPACT_ATOMS: atom_id res chain seq x y z
N MET A 1 -12.34 0.18 -47.94
CA MET A 1 -13.21 0.05 -46.75
C MET A 1 -12.34 -0.29 -45.55
N ALA A 2 -12.05 0.69 -44.69
CA ALA A 2 -11.31 0.49 -43.44
C ALA A 2 -12.27 -0.07 -42.38
N ARG A 3 -11.88 -1.16 -41.71
CA ARG A 3 -12.62 -1.73 -40.58
C ARG A 3 -11.73 -1.68 -39.35
N HIS A 4 -12.20 -0.89 -38.39
CA HIS A 4 -11.58 -0.59 -37.11
C HIS A 4 -11.54 -1.85 -36.22
N THR A 5 -10.38 -2.16 -35.63
CA THR A 5 -10.24 -3.19 -34.60
C THR A 5 -9.68 -2.57 -33.31
N ALA A 6 -10.53 -1.86 -32.58
CA ALA A 6 -10.22 -1.39 -31.23
C ALA A 6 -10.92 -2.26 -30.20
N ASN A 7 -10.23 -3.30 -29.71
CA ASN A 7 -10.50 -3.89 -28.39
C ASN A 7 -9.29 -4.69 -27.90
N LYS A 8 -8.51 -4.11 -26.98
CA LYS A 8 -7.63 -4.86 -26.08
C LYS A 8 -7.69 -4.20 -24.70
N GLN A 9 -8.69 -4.62 -23.93
CA GLN A 9 -8.61 -4.61 -22.48
C GLN A 9 -7.60 -5.67 -22.06
N THR A 10 -6.53 -5.25 -21.40
CA THR A 10 -5.69 -6.11 -20.56
C THR A 10 -5.41 -5.35 -19.28
N GLY A 11 -5.67 -6.00 -18.14
CA GLY A 11 -5.83 -5.41 -16.81
C GLY A 11 -4.58 -4.76 -16.18
N PRO A 12 -4.64 -4.50 -14.86
CA PRO A 12 -3.71 -3.61 -14.19
C PRO A 12 -2.33 -4.26 -14.10
N SER A 13 -1.36 -3.72 -14.83
CA SER A 13 0.04 -4.13 -14.71
C SER A 13 0.69 -3.34 -13.56
N SER A 14 0.32 -3.66 -12.33
CA SER A 14 1.15 -3.35 -11.17
C SER A 14 2.15 -4.50 -11.01
N SER A 15 3.21 -4.45 -11.83
CA SER A 15 4.36 -5.32 -11.67
C SER A 15 5.20 -4.88 -10.48
N LYS A 16 5.18 -5.65 -9.38
CA LYS A 16 6.36 -5.83 -8.51
C LYS A 16 6.24 -7.03 -7.56
N PRO A 17 7.02 -8.10 -7.72
CA PRO A 17 7.44 -8.91 -6.57
C PRO A 17 8.78 -8.35 -6.06
N PRO A 18 9.03 -8.37 -4.73
CA PRO A 18 9.85 -9.45 -4.22
C PRO A 18 9.44 -10.02 -2.84
N ALA A 19 10.03 -11.18 -2.58
CA ALA A 19 10.05 -12.09 -1.43
C ALA A 19 10.04 -11.47 0.00
N PRO A 20 9.69 -12.26 1.04
CA PRO A 20 9.52 -11.77 2.40
C PRO A 20 10.87 -11.55 3.09
N PRO A 21 11.06 -10.49 3.89
CA PRO A 21 12.06 -10.48 4.93
C PRO A 21 11.44 -10.98 6.24
N ALA A 22 12.11 -11.97 6.83
CA ALA A 22 11.79 -12.60 8.10
C ALA A 22 11.51 -11.61 9.26
N PRO A 23 10.62 -11.93 10.21
CA PRO A 23 10.41 -11.13 11.40
C PRO A 23 11.50 -11.47 12.42
N THR A 24 12.67 -10.84 12.29
CA THR A 24 13.64 -10.80 13.38
C THR A 24 14.13 -9.37 13.57
N LYS A 25 13.44 -8.63 14.44
CA LYS A 25 14.12 -7.88 15.50
C LYS A 25 13.14 -7.44 16.59
N PRO A 26 13.55 -7.52 17.86
CA PRO A 26 12.69 -7.25 18.99
C PRO A 26 12.32 -5.77 19.03
N ARG A 27 11.06 -5.54 19.40
CA ARG A 27 10.46 -4.29 19.85
C ARG A 27 11.37 -3.57 20.87
N ALA A 28 12.09 -2.54 20.42
CA ALA A 28 12.67 -1.54 21.31
C ALA A 28 11.65 -0.37 21.45
N PRO A 29 11.25 0.02 22.67
CA PRO A 29 10.19 1.00 22.89
C PRO A 29 10.79 2.38 23.10
N GLU A 30 11.39 3.02 22.11
CA GLU A 30 12.09 4.29 22.39
C GLU A 30 11.79 5.41 21.39
N SER A 31 11.12 6.42 21.96
CA SER A 31 11.10 7.82 21.54
C SER A 31 10.43 8.11 20.21
N ARG A 32 9.08 8.05 20.15
CA ARG A 32 8.21 8.33 18.98
C ARG A 32 8.82 9.37 18.02
N PRO A 33 9.67 8.95 17.07
CA PRO A 33 9.93 9.77 15.91
C PRO A 33 8.61 9.75 15.13
N GLY A 34 8.36 10.71 14.24
CA GLY A 34 7.18 10.64 13.38
C GLY A 34 7.03 9.26 12.71
N PRO A 35 5.82 8.90 12.26
CA PRO A 35 5.59 7.62 11.62
C PRO A 35 6.62 7.33 10.55
N THR A 36 7.25 6.15 10.63
CA THR A 36 8.25 5.74 9.64
C THR A 36 7.54 5.34 8.35
N ASN A 37 8.20 5.56 7.21
CA ASN A 37 7.68 5.15 5.90
C ASN A 37 7.32 3.66 5.85
N GLU A 38 8.01 2.81 6.63
CA GLU A 38 7.72 1.38 6.71
C GLU A 38 6.40 1.09 7.46
N GLN A 39 6.10 1.86 8.52
CA GLN A 39 4.81 1.77 9.20
C GLN A 39 3.67 2.27 8.32
N LEU A 40 3.89 3.39 7.63
CA LEU A 40 2.98 3.93 6.61
C LEU A 40 2.67 2.90 5.53
N ALA A 41 3.70 2.27 4.95
CA ALA A 41 3.55 1.27 3.91
C ALA A 41 2.77 0.04 4.38
N ARG A 42 3.07 -0.47 5.58
CA ARG A 42 2.32 -1.58 6.18
C ARG A 42 0.85 -1.22 6.36
N ARG A 43 0.57 -0.04 6.93
CA ARG A 43 -0.81 0.38 7.19
C ARG A 43 -1.58 0.66 5.90
N ALA A 44 -0.96 1.29 4.92
CA ALA A 44 -1.56 1.51 3.60
C ALA A 44 -1.88 0.19 2.90
N TYR A 45 -1.01 -0.83 3.05
CA TYR A 45 -1.26 -2.16 2.52
C TYR A 45 -2.42 -2.87 3.21
N GLU A 46 -2.56 -2.74 4.53
CA GLU A 46 -3.72 -3.25 5.26
C GLU A 46 -5.02 -2.61 4.78
N ILE A 47 -5.03 -1.28 4.59
CA ILE A 47 -6.18 -0.55 4.06
C ILE A 47 -6.50 -1.01 2.63
N PHE A 48 -5.47 -1.19 1.79
CA PHE A 48 -5.59 -1.73 0.43
C PHE A 48 -6.25 -3.12 0.43
N LEU A 49 -5.85 -4.00 1.36
CA LEU A 49 -6.46 -5.33 1.50
C LEU A 49 -7.90 -5.24 2.01
N ALA A 50 -8.17 -4.39 3.01
CA ALA A 50 -9.49 -4.21 3.59
C ALA A 50 -10.54 -3.71 2.58
N ARG A 51 -10.13 -2.90 1.60
CA ARG A 51 -11.00 -2.46 0.50
C ARG A 51 -11.17 -3.48 -0.64
N GLY A 52 -10.57 -4.66 -0.52
CA GLY A 52 -10.64 -5.70 -1.56
C GLY A 52 -9.56 -5.60 -2.65
N GLY A 53 -8.45 -4.92 -2.40
CA GLY A 53 -7.30 -4.93 -3.31
C GLY A 53 -7.50 -4.17 -4.62
N THR A 54 -8.42 -3.21 -4.64
CA THR A 54 -8.69 -2.41 -5.84
C THR A 54 -7.52 -1.48 -6.14
N HIS A 55 -7.05 -1.50 -7.38
CA HIS A 55 -5.95 -0.66 -7.85
C HIS A 55 -6.46 0.77 -8.06
N GLY A 56 -5.64 1.79 -7.77
CA GLY A 56 -5.96 3.18 -8.09
C GLY A 56 -6.23 4.11 -6.89
N ASN A 57 -6.32 3.60 -5.66
CA ASN A 57 -6.34 4.47 -4.47
C ASN A 57 -5.18 4.20 -3.50
N SER A 58 -4.03 3.74 -3.99
CA SER A 58 -2.84 3.53 -3.17
C SER A 58 -2.36 4.82 -2.49
N GLU A 59 -2.48 5.97 -3.17
CA GLU A 59 -2.17 7.28 -2.59
C GLU A 59 -3.15 7.65 -1.47
N GLN A 60 -4.44 7.36 -1.65
CA GLN A 60 -5.46 7.58 -0.61
C GLN A 60 -5.20 6.69 0.62
N ASP A 61 -4.85 5.41 0.40
CA ASP A 61 -4.48 4.49 1.49
C ASP A 61 -3.25 4.98 2.24
N TRP A 62 -2.29 5.57 1.53
CA TRP A 62 -1.08 6.15 2.11
C TRP A 62 -1.39 7.36 3.01
N PHE A 63 -2.20 8.32 2.53
CA PHE A 63 -2.62 9.46 3.33
C PHE A 63 -3.48 9.05 4.55
N GLN A 64 -4.32 8.03 4.37
CA GLN A 64 -5.12 7.47 5.46
C GLN A 64 -4.23 6.82 6.52
N ALA A 65 -3.23 6.04 6.10
CA ALA A 65 -2.22 5.45 6.98
C ALA A 65 -1.42 6.50 7.74
N GLU A 66 -1.02 7.59 7.08
CA GLU A 66 -0.29 8.70 7.71
C GLU A 66 -1.10 9.33 8.83
N ARG A 67 -2.37 9.64 8.54
CA ARG A 67 -3.29 10.20 9.52
C ARG A 67 -3.48 9.28 10.71
N GLU A 68 -3.68 7.98 10.48
CA GLU A 68 -3.91 7.01 11.56
C GLU A 68 -2.69 6.87 12.48
N LEU A 69 -1.51 6.73 11.87
CA LEU A 69 -0.26 6.64 12.62
C LEU A 69 0.07 7.95 13.36
N GLN A 70 -0.22 9.10 12.76
CA GLN A 70 0.02 10.41 13.37
C GLN A 70 -0.95 10.68 14.53
N LEU A 71 -2.19 10.20 14.45
CA LEU A 71 -3.15 10.22 15.56
C LEU A 71 -2.85 9.17 16.64
N GLY A 72 -1.90 8.25 16.40
CA GLY A 72 -1.61 7.14 17.30
C GLY A 72 -2.73 6.10 17.39
N ARG A 73 -3.59 6.02 16.37
CA ARG A 73 -4.63 5.00 16.22
C ARG A 73 -4.07 3.87 15.35
N GLN A 74 -3.50 2.86 16.00
CA GLN A 74 -3.01 1.62 15.38
C GLN A 74 -3.78 0.43 15.93
#